data_AF-A0A8M1GIL9-F1
#
_entry.id   AF-A0A8M1GIL9-F1
#
_cell.length_a   1.000
_cell.length_b   1.000
_cell.length_c   1.000
_cell.angle_alpha   90.00
_cell.angle_beta   90.00
_cell.angle_gamma   90.00
#
_symmetry.space_group_name_H-M   'P 1'
#
loop_
_entity.id
_entity.type
_entity.pdbx_description
1 polymer ?
#
loop_
_entity_poly.entity_id
_entity_poly.type
_entity_poly.pdbx_seq_one_letter_code
_entity_poly.pdbx_strand_id
1 'polypeptide(L)'
;MAGSQDMFDAIVMADERFHGEGYQEGYEEGNSLGIIEGRQYGTLHGAKIGSEIGCYQGFASAWRCLLHSCATEKDRDPEQRQRGNWAPVNDHSTLSCSTLHNDFKKWKKPA
;
A
#
# COMPACT_ATOMS: atom_id res chain seq x y z
N MET A 1 -54.07 -14.28 24.45
CA MET A 1 -53.46 -15.50 25.02
C MET A 1 -52.02 -15.16 25.37
N ALA A 2 -51.78 -14.70 26.59
CA ALA A 2 -50.42 -14.53 27.09
C ALA A 2 -49.90 -15.94 27.36
N GLY A 3 -49.18 -16.49 26.39
CA GLY A 3 -48.48 -17.76 26.57
C GLY A 3 -47.49 -17.56 27.70
N SER A 4 -47.78 -18.14 28.85
CA SER A 4 -46.77 -18.39 29.86
C SER A 4 -45.62 -19.11 29.18
N GLN A 5 -44.49 -18.43 29.00
CA GLN A 5 -43.22 -19.08 28.68
C GLN A 5 -43.08 -20.21 29.70
N ASP A 6 -43.20 -21.46 29.24
CA ASP A 6 -43.08 -22.63 30.10
C ASP A 6 -41.70 -22.56 30.77
N MET A 7 -41.63 -22.82 32.07
CA MET A 7 -40.40 -22.73 32.86
C MET A 7 -39.28 -23.59 32.27
N PHE A 8 -39.62 -24.61 31.50
CA PHE A 8 -38.69 -25.49 30.79
C PHE A 8 -38.44 -25.12 29.32
N ASP A 9 -39.19 -24.18 28.74
CA ASP A 9 -38.99 -23.68 27.36
C ASP A 9 -37.60 -23.03 27.17
N ALA A 10 -37.09 -22.43 28.25
CA ALA A 10 -35.73 -21.91 28.34
C ALA A 10 -34.65 -23.01 28.18
N ILE A 11 -34.94 -24.23 28.61
CA ILE A 11 -34.01 -25.37 28.56
C ILE A 11 -34.19 -26.16 27.27
N VAL A 12 -35.44 -26.39 26.86
CA VAL A 12 -35.78 -27.16 25.66
C VAL A 12 -35.32 -26.43 24.39
N MET A 13 -35.53 -25.11 24.32
CA MET A 13 -35.13 -24.30 23.16
C MET A 13 -33.69 -23.74 23.29
N ALA A 14 -32.91 -24.19 24.28
CA ALA A 14 -31.55 -23.71 24.49
C ALA A 14 -30.65 -23.97 23.27
N ASP A 15 -30.73 -25.18 22.70
CA ASP A 15 -29.95 -25.58 21.51
C ASP A 15 -30.26 -24.66 20.32
N GLU A 16 -31.54 -24.48 19.99
CA GLU A 16 -31.99 -23.61 18.90
C GLU A 16 -31.52 -22.14 19.07
N ARG A 17 -31.52 -21.62 20.30
CA ARG A 17 -31.03 -20.27 20.61
C ARG A 17 -29.51 -20.16 20.43
N PHE A 18 -28.76 -21.09 21.00
CA PHE A 18 -27.30 -21.07 20.91
C PHE A 18 -26.77 -21.37 19.51
N HIS A 19 -27.54 -22.07 18.67
CA HIS A 19 -27.21 -22.30 17.27
C HIS A 19 -27.09 -20.98 16.46
N GLY A 20 -28.06 -20.07 16.63
CA GLY A 20 -28.05 -18.78 15.93
C GLY A 20 -27.12 -17.77 16.58
N GLU A 21 -27.14 -17.67 17.91
CA GLU A 21 -26.35 -16.71 18.67
C GLU A 21 -24.85 -16.99 18.57
N GLY A 22 -24.43 -18.26 18.67
CA GLY A 22 -23.02 -18.63 18.57
C GLY A 22 -22.42 -18.40 17.19
N TYR A 23 -23.19 -18.61 16.11
CA TYR A 23 -22.74 -18.27 14.76
C TYR A 23 -22.59 -16.76 14.59
N GLN A 24 -23.56 -15.98 15.07
CA GLN A 24 -23.54 -14.53 14.95
C GLN A 24 -22.36 -13.92 15.72
N GLU A 25 -22.13 -14.37 16.95
CA GLU A 25 -21.00 -13.94 17.78
C GLU A 25 -19.67 -14.28 17.11
N GLY A 26 -19.49 -15.53 16.66
CA GLY A 26 -18.27 -15.95 15.99
C GLY A 26 -18.03 -15.23 14.66
N TYR A 27 -19.09 -14.89 13.92
CA TYR A 27 -19.00 -14.12 12.69
C TYR A 27 -18.58 -12.67 12.96
N GLU A 28 -19.20 -12.01 13.94
CA GLU A 28 -18.87 -10.63 14.31
C GLU A 28 -17.43 -10.51 14.83
N GLU A 29 -17.03 -11.41 15.72
CA GLU A 29 -15.68 -11.45 16.27
C GLU A 29 -14.66 -11.71 15.14
N GLY A 30 -14.87 -12.76 14.34
CA GLY A 30 -13.97 -13.09 13.23
C GLY A 30 -13.86 -11.99 12.17
N ASN A 31 -14.96 -11.32 11.84
CA ASN A 31 -14.97 -10.18 10.92
C ASN A 31 -14.18 -8.99 11.49
N SER A 32 -14.37 -8.69 12.77
CA SER A 32 -13.65 -7.59 13.43
C SER A 32 -12.14 -7.84 13.48
N LEU A 33 -11.72 -9.06 13.86
CA LEU A 33 -10.33 -9.46 13.94
C LEU A 33 -9.68 -9.48 12.55
N GLY A 34 -10.35 -10.03 11.55
CA GLY A 34 -9.85 -10.10 10.18
C GLY A 34 -9.55 -8.72 9.59
N ILE A 35 -10.40 -7.72 9.85
CA ILE A 35 -10.17 -6.33 9.41
C ILE A 35 -8.95 -5.72 10.11
N ILE A 36 -8.86 -5.89 11.43
CA ILE A 36 -7.77 -5.31 12.24
C ILE A 36 -6.44 -5.92 11.82
N GLU A 37 -6.35 -7.24 11.77
CA GLU A 37 -5.15 -7.96 11.38
C GLU A 37 -4.75 -7.61 9.94
N GLY A 38 -5.68 -7.71 8.99
CA GLY A 38 -5.42 -7.38 7.59
C GLY A 38 -4.84 -5.98 7.41
N ARG A 39 -5.38 -4.98 8.14
CA ARG A 39 -4.88 -3.61 8.11
C ARG A 39 -3.49 -3.47 8.74
N GLN A 40 -3.25 -4.10 9.89
CA GLN A 40 -1.94 -4.04 10.56
C GLN A 40 -0.86 -4.70 9.71
N TYR A 41 -1.12 -5.91 9.21
CA TYR A 41 -0.19 -6.63 8.34
C TYR A 41 0.07 -5.88 7.04
N GLY A 42 -0.99 -5.38 6.38
CA GLY A 42 -0.86 -4.61 5.15
C GLY A 42 -0.07 -3.31 5.35
N THR A 43 -0.27 -2.60 6.45
CA THR A 43 0.46 -1.35 6.73
C THR A 43 1.94 -1.62 7.04
N LEU A 44 2.21 -2.59 7.91
CA LEU A 44 3.58 -2.93 8.33
C LEU A 44 4.43 -3.44 7.16
N HIS A 45 3.86 -4.30 6.31
CA HIS A 45 4.59 -4.90 5.18
C HIS A 45 4.55 -4.00 3.93
N GLY A 46 3.45 -3.28 3.72
CA GLY A 46 3.28 -2.41 2.56
C GLY A 46 4.29 -1.27 2.55
N ALA A 47 4.59 -0.67 3.71
CA ALA A 47 5.60 0.38 3.81
C ALA A 47 7.01 -0.12 3.42
N LYS A 48 7.36 -1.35 3.82
CA LYS A 48 8.65 -1.97 3.49
C LYS A 48 8.79 -2.20 1.98
N ILE A 49 7.78 -2.83 1.38
CA ILE A 49 7.75 -3.11 -0.07
C ILE A 49 7.72 -1.79 -0.87
N GLY A 50 6.90 -0.83 -0.46
CA GLY A 50 6.80 0.47 -1.10
C GLY A 50 8.12 1.24 -1.09
N SER A 51 8.87 1.18 0.01
CA SER A 51 10.20 1.79 0.12
C SER A 51 11.21 1.17 -0.85
N GLU A 52 11.22 -0.17 -0.97
CA GLU A 52 12.11 -0.89 -1.89
C GLU A 52 11.80 -0.55 -3.36
N ILE A 53 10.51 -0.56 -3.72
CA ILE A 53 10.06 -0.16 -5.07
C ILE A 53 10.45 1.30 -5.37
N GLY A 54 10.22 2.20 -4.42
CA GLY A 54 10.57 3.62 -4.55
C GLY A 54 12.07 3.84 -4.73
N CYS A 55 12.91 3.08 -4.02
CA CYS A 55 14.37 3.12 -4.18
C CYS A 55 14.78 2.72 -5.60
N TYR A 56 14.25 1.61 -6.12
CA TYR A 56 14.54 1.16 -7.47
C TYR A 56 14.04 2.13 -8.54
N GLN A 57 12.86 2.70 -8.35
CA GLN A 57 12.32 3.74 -9.24
C GLN A 57 13.20 4.99 -9.23
N GLY A 58 13.65 5.44 -8.06
CA GLY A 58 14.56 6.57 -7.91
C GLY A 58 15.89 6.33 -8.62
N PHE A 59 16.49 5.15 -8.43
CA PHE A 59 17.71 4.75 -9.13
C PHE A 59 17.51 4.73 -10.64
N ALA A 60 16.50 4.03 -11.15
CA ALA A 60 16.22 3.95 -12.58
C ALA A 60 15.98 5.34 -13.20
N SER A 61 15.32 6.24 -12.46
CA SER A 61 15.07 7.62 -12.88
C SER A 61 16.36 8.45 -12.91
N ALA A 62 17.22 8.32 -11.89
CA ALA A 62 18.52 9.00 -11.85
C ALA A 62 19.42 8.56 -13.02
N TRP A 63 19.50 7.25 -13.31
CA TRP A 63 20.26 6.73 -14.45
C TRP A 63 19.70 7.19 -15.79
N ARG A 64 18.37 7.20 -15.94
CA ARG A 64 17.72 7.75 -17.13
C ARG A 64 18.11 9.21 -17.31
N CYS A 65 18.01 10.04 -16.27
CA CYS A 65 18.42 11.43 -16.33
C CYS A 65 19.90 11.58 -16.68
N LEU A 66 20.81 10.81 -16.07
CA LEU A 66 22.24 10.86 -16.39
C LEU A 66 22.53 10.50 -17.85
N LEU A 67 21.89 9.45 -18.38
CA LEU A 67 22.08 9.02 -19.77
C LEU A 67 21.51 10.04 -20.77
N HIS A 68 20.34 10.62 -20.48
CA HIS A 68 19.76 11.66 -21.33
C HIS A 68 20.51 13.00 -21.22
N SER A 69 20.95 13.42 -20.03
CA SER A 69 21.77 14.62 -19.85
C SER A 69 23.13 14.51 -20.54
N CYS A 70 23.69 13.30 -20.62
CA CYS A 70 24.92 13.02 -21.38
C CYS A 70 24.68 13.03 -22.90
N ALA A 71 23.48 12.66 -23.36
CA ALA A 71 23.09 12.76 -24.77
C ALA A 71 22.81 14.22 -25.20
N THR A 72 22.30 15.07 -24.30
CA THR A 72 21.93 16.46 -24.62
C THR A 72 23.11 17.43 -24.81
N GLU A 73 24.33 17.07 -24.39
CA GLU A 73 25.52 17.87 -24.77
C GLU A 73 25.98 17.58 -26.21
N LYS A 74 25.61 16.44 -26.80
CA LYS A 74 26.11 16.01 -28.10
C LYS A 74 25.12 16.15 -29.26
N ASP A 75 23.81 16.21 -29.00
CA ASP A 75 22.81 16.30 -30.05
C ASP A 75 21.91 17.55 -29.89
N ARG A 76 22.32 18.64 -30.55
CA ARG A 76 21.39 19.69 -31.01
C ARG A 76 20.73 19.24 -32.31
N ASP A 77 19.98 18.14 -32.29
CA ASP A 77 19.04 17.81 -33.37
C ASP A 77 17.71 17.28 -32.79
N PRO A 78 16.55 17.85 -33.19
CA PRO A 78 15.28 17.54 -32.57
C PRO A 78 14.57 16.45 -33.38
N GLU A 79 14.87 15.18 -33.13
CA GLU A 79 14.09 14.11 -33.76
C GLU A 79 13.73 12.95 -32.83
N GLN A 80 12.52 13.07 -32.32
CA GLN A 80 11.52 12.02 -32.09
C GLN A 80 12.00 10.65 -31.63
N ARG A 81 11.57 10.26 -30.43
CA ARG A 81 11.24 8.86 -30.17
C ARG A 81 9.98 8.73 -29.33
N GLN A 82 8.85 8.67 -30.03
CA GLN A 82 7.63 8.06 -29.54
C GLN A 82 7.97 6.71 -28.89
N ARG A 83 7.81 6.60 -27.58
CA ARG A 83 7.76 5.31 -26.89
C ARG A 83 6.55 5.35 -25.96
N GLY A 84 5.51 4.65 -26.40
CA GLY A 84 4.40 4.09 -25.64
C GLY A 84 3.94 4.83 -24.39
N ASN A 85 2.78 5.49 -24.55
CA ASN A 85 1.78 5.78 -23.52
C ASN A 85 1.89 4.92 -22.25
N TRP A 86 2.58 5.42 -21.25
CA TRP A 86 2.29 5.18 -19.84
C TRP A 86 2.01 6.55 -19.26
N ALA A 87 0.75 6.98 -19.29
CA ALA A 87 0.34 8.17 -18.57
C ALA A 87 0.64 7.92 -17.08
N PRO A 88 1.56 8.67 -16.45
CA PRO A 88 1.63 8.63 -15.00
C PRO A 88 0.36 9.33 -14.51
N VAL A 89 -0.41 8.65 -13.67
CA VAL A 89 -1.40 9.30 -12.81
C VAL A 89 -0.58 10.24 -11.91
N ASN A 90 -0.43 11.48 -12.37
CA ASN A 90 0.26 12.53 -11.65
C ASN A 90 -0.66 13.02 -10.54
N ASP A 91 -0.43 12.52 -9.33
CA ASP A 91 -0.71 13.29 -8.13
C ASP A 91 0.56 13.29 -7.27
N HIS A 92 1.56 14.03 -7.74
CA HIS A 92 2.75 14.35 -6.97
C HIS A 92 2.82 15.87 -6.84
N SER A 93 2.32 16.33 -5.70
CA SER A 93 2.82 17.52 -5.04
C SER A 93 4.34 17.58 -5.20
N THR A 94 4.74 18.65 -5.89
CA THR A 94 6.11 19.04 -6.18
C THR A 94 6.94 19.12 -4.91
N LEU A 95 7.70 18.07 -4.60
CA LEU A 95 8.90 18.20 -3.78
C LEU A 95 10.08 18.31 -4.73
N SER A 96 10.57 19.54 -4.83
CA SER A 96 11.58 20.03 -5.75
C SER A 96 12.86 19.17 -5.75
N CYS A 97 13.29 18.83 -6.96
CA CYS A 97 14.51 18.09 -7.34
C CYS A 97 15.84 18.74 -6.85
N SER A 98 15.79 19.87 -6.16
CA SER A 98 16.99 20.61 -5.73
C SER A 98 17.65 20.08 -4.45
N THR A 99 16.99 19.22 -3.67
CA THR A 99 17.56 18.74 -2.38
C THR A 99 18.50 17.54 -2.55
N LEU A 100 18.32 16.69 -3.57
CA LEU A 100 19.09 15.45 -3.73
C LEU A 100 20.47 15.61 -4.40
N HIS A 101 20.76 16.76 -5.02
CA HIS A 101 22.08 16.98 -5.64
C HIS A 101 23.21 17.10 -4.60
N ASN A 102 22.90 17.47 -3.37
CA ASN A 102 23.92 17.74 -2.35
C ASN A 102 24.40 16.49 -1.61
N ASP A 103 23.61 15.41 -1.56
CA ASP A 103 23.99 14.20 -0.83
C ASP A 103 24.93 13.28 -1.63
N PHE A 104 24.84 13.29 -2.96
CA PHE A 104 25.69 12.45 -3.81
C PHE A 104 27.18 12.89 -3.78
N LYS A 105 27.46 14.17 -3.50
CA LYS A 105 28.83 14.66 -3.31
C LYS A 105 29.39 14.35 -1.92
N LYS A 106 28.56 14.03 -0.94
CA LYS A 106 29.00 13.69 0.42
C LYS A 106 29.51 12.25 0.54
N TRP A 107 29.01 11.35 -0.31
CA TRP A 107 29.42 9.93 -0.34
C TRP A 107 30.69 9.63 -1.15
N LYS A 108 31.26 10.63 -1.86
CA LYS A 108 32.48 10.49 -2.66
C LYS A 108 33.65 11.27 -2.02
N LYS A 109 33.99 10.95 -0.77
CA LYS A 109 35.31 11.26 -0.20
C LYS A 109 35.86 10.02 0.53
N PRO A 110 36.95 9.41 0.04
CA PRO A 110 37.74 8.47 0.82
C PRO A 110 38.81 9.26 1.61
N ALA A 111 38.79 9.11 2.94
CA ALA A 111 39.93 9.09 3.88
C ALA A 111 39.37 9.03 5.31
#